data_AF-A0A537YY99-F1
#
_entry.id   AF-A0A537YY99-F1
#
_cell.length_a   1.000
_cell.length_b   1.000
_cell.length_c   1.000
_cell.angle_alpha   90.00
_cell.angle_beta   90.00
_cell.angle_gamma   90.00
#
_symmetry.space_group_name_H-M   'P 1'
#
loop_
_entity.id
_entity.type
_entity.pdbx_description
1 polymer ?
#
loop_
_entity_poly.entity_id
_entity_poly.type
_entity_poly.pdbx_seq_one_letter_code
_entity_poly.pdbx_strand_id
1 'polypeptide(L)'
;TAVAVGTTGSHRVTGAELRAALGLPDDRVWINSDRIVKGGIRTAYDALMCAPGLPTSPQTAVPGGAEQHFRTGGLYRNRHRNMTVWLRGVVDDEYRAVGSGGGVLGVPVSDVLVLGTTSNRTSPLSSGSMSCACKRIDFAGGRVYWKQGIGAHALWGPVLTTYLGAGGAAGSLGFPTTRVLPRVGGGERAVFERGRVVCPAGEPCAVVPS
;
A
#
# COMPACT_ATOMS: atom_id res chain seq x y z
N THR A 1 6.25 24.05 -17.12
CA THR A 1 6.87 25.01 -18.08
C THR A 1 7.57 26.12 -17.32
N ALA A 2 8.89 26.20 -17.40
CA ALA A 2 9.66 27.24 -16.72
C ALA A 2 9.73 28.45 -17.63
N VAL A 3 9.93 29.62 -17.04
CA VAL A 3 10.28 30.80 -17.80
C VAL A 3 11.79 30.95 -17.71
N ALA A 4 12.49 30.69 -18.81
CA ALA A 4 13.89 31.01 -18.93
C ALA A 4 14.00 32.52 -19.23
N VAL A 5 14.72 33.26 -18.41
CA VAL A 5 14.93 34.70 -18.58
C VAL A 5 16.37 34.92 -19.02
N GLY A 6 16.55 35.51 -20.20
CA GLY A 6 17.83 35.92 -20.74
C GLY A 6 17.95 37.43 -20.81
N THR A 7 19.12 37.92 -21.24
CA THR A 7 19.40 39.35 -21.38
C THR A 7 18.55 40.05 -22.44
N THR A 8 17.88 39.30 -23.33
CA THR A 8 17.07 39.80 -24.45
C THR A 8 15.58 39.49 -24.33
N GLY A 9 15.13 38.86 -23.23
CA GLY A 9 13.73 38.53 -23.03
C GLY A 9 13.51 37.26 -22.23
N SER A 10 12.29 36.75 -22.25
CA SER A 10 11.94 35.51 -21.57
C SER A 10 11.18 34.56 -22.49
N HIS A 11 11.48 33.27 -22.37
CA HIS A 11 10.81 32.21 -23.12
C HIS A 11 10.27 31.15 -22.18
N ARG A 12 9.07 30.66 -22.48
CA ARG A 12 8.51 29.50 -21.80
C ARG A 12 9.13 28.24 -22.39
N VAL A 13 9.71 27.42 -21.52
CA VAL A 13 10.35 26.16 -21.90
C VAL A 13 9.66 25.01 -21.15
N THR A 14 9.28 23.97 -21.89
CA THR A 14 8.78 22.70 -21.35
C THR A 14 9.94 21.82 -20.88
N GLY A 15 9.65 20.84 -20.00
CA GLY A 15 10.67 19.86 -19.60
C GLY A 15 11.21 19.05 -20.77
N ALA A 16 10.36 18.79 -21.77
CA ALA A 16 10.71 18.05 -22.98
C ALA A 16 11.68 18.84 -23.89
N GLU A 17 11.47 20.14 -24.06
CA GLU A 17 12.35 21.02 -24.84
C GLU A 17 13.73 21.17 -24.17
N LEU A 18 13.75 21.37 -22.85
CA LEU A 18 15.00 21.46 -22.10
C LEU A 18 15.78 20.14 -22.14
N ARG A 19 15.08 18.99 -22.05
CA ARG A 19 15.67 17.65 -22.21
C ARG A 19 16.34 17.49 -23.56
N ALA A 20 15.65 17.82 -24.65
CA ALA A 20 16.16 17.68 -26.01
C ALA A 20 17.42 18.54 -26.22
N ALA A 21 17.42 19.76 -25.70
CA ALA A 21 18.56 20.68 -25.79
C ALA A 21 19.80 20.20 -25.02
N LEU A 22 19.61 19.45 -23.93
CA LEU A 22 20.71 18.96 -23.09
C LEU A 22 21.17 17.53 -23.41
N GLY A 23 20.59 16.90 -24.45
CA GLY A 23 20.95 15.54 -24.85
C GLY A 23 20.66 14.49 -23.76
N LEU A 24 19.73 14.78 -22.85
CA LEU A 24 19.46 13.90 -21.71
C LEU A 24 18.60 12.70 -22.18
N PRO A 25 19.07 11.46 -21.96
CA PRO A 25 18.37 10.26 -22.42
C PRO A 25 17.09 9.95 -21.61
N ASP A 26 16.87 10.66 -20.50
CA ASP A 26 15.86 10.32 -19.51
C ASP A 26 14.77 11.40 -19.34
N ASP A 27 13.59 10.95 -18.98
CA ASP A 27 12.33 11.68 -18.81
C ASP A 27 12.23 12.44 -17.47
N ARG A 28 13.38 12.71 -16.82
CA ARG A 28 13.47 13.21 -15.44
C ARG A 28 13.58 14.73 -15.29
N VAL A 29 13.40 15.50 -16.36
CA VAL A 29 13.35 16.97 -16.29
C VAL A 29 11.91 17.41 -16.06
N TRP A 30 11.57 17.67 -14.80
CA TRP A 30 10.25 18.15 -14.42
C TRP A 30 10.24 19.65 -14.28
N ILE A 31 9.32 20.30 -14.99
CA ILE A 31 9.17 21.75 -14.87
C ILE A 31 7.75 22.11 -14.43
N ASN A 32 7.63 22.67 -13.23
CA ASN A 32 6.41 23.03 -12.50
C ASN A 32 5.61 21.86 -11.91
N SER A 33 6.24 20.71 -11.68
CA SER A 33 5.67 19.63 -10.87
C SER A 33 6.83 18.89 -10.21
N ASP A 34 6.96 18.93 -8.88
CA ASP A 34 7.97 18.12 -8.21
C ASP A 34 7.57 16.65 -8.32
N ARG A 35 8.24 15.92 -9.20
CA ARG A 35 8.13 14.46 -9.32
C ARG A 35 9.50 13.82 -9.20
N ILE A 36 10.40 14.49 -8.48
CA ILE A 36 11.74 13.99 -8.23
C ILE A 36 11.62 12.76 -7.34
N VAL A 37 12.20 11.66 -7.79
CA VAL A 37 12.32 10.42 -7.02
C VAL A 37 13.65 10.47 -6.28
N LYS A 38 13.64 10.41 -4.93
CA LYS A 38 14.84 10.63 -4.11
C LYS A 38 14.98 9.67 -2.92
N GLY A 39 16.20 9.58 -2.38
CA GLY A 39 16.51 8.78 -1.19
C GLY A 39 16.16 7.30 -1.33
N GLY A 40 15.68 6.67 -0.26
CA GLY A 40 15.37 5.23 -0.26
C GLY A 40 14.24 4.81 -1.21
N ILE A 41 13.40 5.74 -1.66
CA ILE A 41 12.42 5.48 -2.73
C ILE A 41 13.13 5.39 -4.08
N ARG A 42 14.10 6.28 -4.34
CA ARG A 42 14.93 6.22 -5.56
C ARG A 42 15.72 4.92 -5.65
N THR A 43 16.37 4.52 -4.55
CA THR A 43 17.11 3.26 -4.50
C THR A 43 16.24 2.07 -4.88
N ALA A 44 15.00 1.99 -4.36
CA ALA A 44 14.07 0.92 -4.68
C ALA A 44 13.54 1.01 -6.12
N TYR A 45 13.23 2.21 -6.60
CA TYR A 45 12.79 2.44 -7.98
C TYR A 45 13.83 1.95 -9.00
N ASP A 46 15.11 2.20 -8.72
CA ASP A 46 16.23 1.77 -9.58
C ASP A 46 16.46 0.26 -9.52
N ALA A 47 16.37 -0.33 -8.32
CA ALA A 47 16.45 -1.77 -8.14
C ALA A 47 15.31 -2.52 -8.86
N LEU A 48 14.16 -1.87 -9.04
CA LEU A 48 13.03 -2.37 -9.82
C LEU A 48 13.14 -2.10 -11.33
N MET A 49 14.28 -1.59 -11.81
CA MET A 49 14.51 -1.25 -13.22
C MET A 49 13.42 -0.35 -13.81
N CYS A 50 12.98 0.65 -13.04
CA CYS A 50 11.92 1.58 -13.44
C CYS A 50 10.55 0.93 -13.71
N ALA A 51 10.33 -0.32 -13.30
CA ALA A 51 9.07 -1.03 -13.51
C ALA A 51 7.81 -0.32 -12.97
N PRO A 52 7.85 0.46 -11.86
CA PRO A 52 6.71 1.28 -11.43
C PRO A 52 6.25 2.30 -12.50
N GLY A 53 7.11 2.64 -13.46
CA GLY A 53 6.85 3.62 -14.51
C GLY A 53 7.03 5.05 -14.03
N LEU A 54 6.55 6.01 -14.82
CA LEU A 54 6.69 7.44 -14.49
C LEU A 54 6.04 7.79 -13.15
N PRO A 55 6.68 8.64 -12.31
CA PRO A 55 6.05 9.18 -11.11
C PRO A 55 4.83 10.03 -11.49
N THR A 56 3.75 9.87 -10.73
CA THR A 56 2.47 10.56 -10.90
C THR A 56 2.18 11.55 -9.77
N SER A 57 2.93 11.46 -8.67
CA SER A 57 2.87 12.40 -7.54
C SER A 57 4.24 12.93 -7.14
N PRO A 58 4.28 14.01 -6.35
CA PRO A 58 5.42 14.31 -5.50
C PRO A 58 5.72 13.16 -4.54
N GLN A 59 6.98 13.10 -4.10
CA GLN A 59 7.36 12.28 -2.95
C GLN A 59 7.00 13.03 -1.67
N THR A 60 6.07 12.49 -0.90
CA THR A 60 5.52 13.13 0.31
C THR A 60 6.00 12.41 1.57
N ALA A 61 6.31 13.18 2.61
CA ALA A 61 6.61 12.62 3.92
C ALA A 61 5.32 12.19 4.62
N VAL A 62 5.34 11.01 5.25
CA VAL A 62 4.24 10.46 6.05
C VAL A 62 4.78 10.01 7.41
N PRO A 63 3.92 9.86 8.43
CA PRO A 63 4.34 9.25 9.69
C PRO A 63 5.07 7.92 9.45
N GLY A 64 6.27 7.77 10.02
CA GLY A 64 7.09 6.55 9.84
C GLY A 64 7.86 6.44 8.51
N GLY A 65 7.71 7.39 7.57
CA GLY A 65 8.46 7.30 6.32
C GLY A 65 8.10 8.31 5.24
N ALA A 66 7.99 7.82 4.01
CA ALA A 66 7.66 8.62 2.83
C ALA A 66 6.93 7.75 1.81
N GLU A 67 6.21 8.37 0.90
CA GLU A 67 5.54 7.68 -0.20
C GLU A 67 5.61 8.47 -1.49
N GLN A 68 5.58 7.77 -2.61
CA GLN A 68 5.44 8.36 -3.93
C GLN A 68 4.66 7.42 -4.83
N HIS A 69 3.83 8.01 -5.67
CA HIS A 69 2.96 7.28 -6.59
C HIS A 69 3.54 7.31 -8.00
N PHE A 70 3.30 6.22 -8.71
CA PHE A 70 3.79 5.97 -10.05
C PHE A 70 2.63 5.52 -10.94
N ARG A 71 2.90 5.40 -12.25
CA ARG A 71 1.91 4.90 -13.22
C ARG A 71 1.37 3.52 -12.83
N THR A 72 2.23 2.67 -12.27
CA THR A 72 1.88 1.32 -11.85
C THR A 72 2.11 1.18 -10.35
N GLY A 73 1.18 1.69 -9.53
CA GLY A 73 1.20 1.55 -8.08
C GLY A 73 2.00 2.63 -7.32
N GLY A 74 2.38 2.34 -6.07
CA GLY A 74 3.12 3.26 -5.20
C GLY A 74 4.34 2.61 -4.54
N LEU A 75 5.39 3.41 -4.33
CA LEU A 75 6.53 3.04 -3.48
C LEU A 75 6.36 3.66 -2.10
N TYR A 76 6.36 2.81 -1.08
CA TYR A 76 6.11 3.18 0.30
C TYR A 76 7.32 2.84 1.16
N ARG A 77 7.95 3.88 1.68
CA ARG A 77 9.17 3.83 2.49
C ARG A 77 8.80 3.70 3.96
N ASN A 78 9.37 2.72 4.64
CA ASN A 78 9.46 2.69 6.10
C ASN A 78 10.87 3.08 6.50
N ARG A 79 11.03 4.25 7.13
CA ARG A 79 12.35 4.77 7.52
C ARG A 79 12.97 3.98 8.68
N HIS A 80 12.13 3.49 9.60
CA HIS A 80 12.57 2.80 10.81
C HIS A 80 13.09 1.39 10.52
N ARG A 81 12.53 0.72 9.50
CA ARG A 81 12.99 -0.60 9.03
C ARG A 81 13.94 -0.54 7.84
N ASN A 82 14.29 0.67 7.39
CA ASN A 82 15.08 0.91 6.19
C ASN A 82 14.53 0.14 4.95
N MET A 83 13.21 -0.01 4.84
CA MET A 83 12.56 -0.79 3.78
C MET A 83 11.75 0.12 2.85
N THR A 84 11.62 -0.26 1.58
CA THR A 84 10.70 0.38 0.63
C THR A 84 9.93 -0.72 -0.10
N VAL A 85 8.60 -0.67 -0.05
CA VAL A 85 7.73 -1.68 -0.66
C VAL A 85 7.02 -1.09 -1.86
N TRP A 86 7.02 -1.82 -2.97
CA TRP A 86 6.20 -1.49 -4.14
C TRP A 86 4.86 -2.20 -4.04
N LEU A 87 3.79 -1.44 -3.73
CA LEU A 87 2.43 -1.94 -3.79
C LEU A 87 1.83 -1.58 -5.15
N ARG A 88 1.05 -2.50 -5.72
CA ARG A 88 0.44 -2.33 -7.05
C ARG A 88 -0.88 -3.07 -7.18
N GLY A 89 -1.70 -2.63 -8.15
CA GLY A 89 -3.03 -3.17 -8.42
C GLY A 89 -3.96 -3.01 -7.21
N VAL A 90 -4.90 -3.93 -7.06
CA VAL A 90 -5.96 -3.81 -6.03
C VAL A 90 -5.46 -3.71 -4.58
N VAL A 91 -4.25 -4.20 -4.27
CA VAL A 91 -3.64 -4.03 -2.94
C VAL A 91 -3.22 -2.58 -2.71
N ASP A 92 -2.68 -1.92 -3.74
CA ASP A 92 -2.34 -0.50 -3.71
C ASP A 92 -3.62 0.35 -3.64
N ASP A 93 -4.60 0.03 -4.48
CA ASP A 93 -5.88 0.75 -4.51
C ASP A 93 -6.57 0.73 -3.13
N GLU A 94 -6.60 -0.43 -2.48
CA GLU A 94 -7.17 -0.57 -1.14
C GLU A 94 -6.36 0.19 -0.08
N TYR A 95 -5.02 0.10 -0.12
CA TYR A 95 -4.18 0.83 0.84
C TYR A 95 -4.35 2.35 0.72
N ARG A 96 -4.48 2.84 -0.52
CA ARG A 96 -4.74 4.26 -0.78
C ARG A 96 -6.14 4.69 -0.37
N ALA A 97 -7.14 3.82 -0.55
CA ALA A 97 -8.51 4.08 -0.13
C ALA A 97 -8.63 4.29 1.39
N VAL A 98 -7.70 3.74 2.18
CA VAL A 98 -7.62 3.93 3.64
C VAL A 98 -6.57 4.97 4.07
N GLY A 99 -6.06 5.78 3.14
CA GLY A 99 -5.19 6.93 3.41
C GLY A 99 -3.68 6.69 3.28
N SER A 100 -3.26 5.54 2.76
CA SER A 100 -1.84 5.18 2.57
C SER A 100 -1.03 5.32 3.88
N GLY A 101 0.24 5.77 3.79
CA GLY A 101 1.12 5.88 4.96
C GLY A 101 0.73 6.99 5.94
N GLY A 102 -0.13 7.92 5.53
CA GLY A 102 -0.75 8.91 6.41
C GLY A 102 -2.05 8.43 7.07
N GLY A 103 -2.57 7.28 6.65
CA GLY A 103 -3.84 6.72 7.10
C GLY A 103 -3.72 5.80 8.31
N VAL A 104 -4.81 5.09 8.60
CA VAL A 104 -4.98 4.25 9.80
C VAL A 104 -3.97 3.09 9.88
N LEU A 105 -3.48 2.62 8.73
CA LEU A 105 -2.53 1.51 8.69
C LEU A 105 -1.09 1.97 8.96
N GLY A 106 -0.74 3.21 8.60
CA GLY A 106 0.64 3.68 8.55
C GLY A 106 1.48 2.97 7.48
N VAL A 107 2.80 3.18 7.50
CA VAL A 107 3.72 2.58 6.51
C VAL A 107 3.86 1.05 6.63
N PRO A 108 4.17 0.33 5.54
CA PRO A 108 4.38 -1.12 5.55
C PRO A 108 5.47 -1.54 6.54
N VAL A 109 5.30 -2.68 7.20
CA VAL A 109 6.29 -3.30 8.10
C VAL A 109 6.80 -4.65 7.62
N SER A 110 6.24 -5.18 6.53
CA SER A 110 6.72 -6.37 5.81
C SER A 110 6.73 -6.12 4.30
N ASP A 111 7.41 -6.99 3.55
CA ASP A 111 7.11 -7.20 2.13
C ASP A 111 5.77 -7.93 1.94
N VAL A 112 5.29 -8.00 0.68
CA VAL A 112 4.07 -8.74 0.33
C VAL A 112 4.29 -10.24 0.59
N LEU A 113 3.58 -10.77 1.57
CA LEU A 113 3.60 -12.19 1.94
C LEU A 113 2.60 -12.96 1.07
N VAL A 114 3.06 -14.01 0.38
CA VAL A 114 2.17 -14.96 -0.32
C VAL A 114 1.68 -15.98 0.70
N LEU A 115 0.36 -16.13 0.82
CA LEU A 115 -0.25 -17.09 1.73
C LEU A 115 -0.54 -18.38 0.95
N GLY A 116 -0.12 -19.53 1.49
CA GLY A 116 -0.56 -20.84 0.99
C GLY A 116 0.39 -21.58 0.04
N THR A 117 1.51 -20.98 -0.38
CA THR A 117 2.57 -21.71 -1.09
C THR A 117 3.66 -22.13 -0.12
N THR A 118 3.84 -23.44 0.07
CA THR A 118 5.05 -24.00 0.68
C THR A 118 6.24 -23.74 -0.24
N SER A 119 6.88 -22.58 -0.11
CA SER A 119 8.26 -22.45 -0.56
C SER A 119 8.99 -21.35 0.20
N ASN A 120 9.67 -21.82 1.25
CA ASN A 120 10.99 -21.40 1.74
C ASN A 120 11.03 -20.79 3.16
N ARG A 121 11.29 -21.71 4.11
CA ARG A 121 11.95 -21.58 5.43
C ARG A 121 11.30 -20.72 6.53
N THR A 122 11.07 -21.38 7.67
CA THR A 122 10.88 -20.83 9.05
C THR A 122 9.55 -20.16 9.41
N SER A 123 8.40 -20.62 8.90
CA SER A 123 7.11 -20.27 9.53
C SER A 123 6.38 -21.51 10.07
N PRO A 124 6.11 -21.61 11.39
CA PRO A 124 5.44 -22.77 12.02
C PRO A 124 3.94 -22.86 11.68
N LEU A 125 3.42 -22.06 10.76
CA LEU A 125 2.05 -22.11 10.26
C LEU A 125 1.99 -23.03 9.04
N SER A 126 2.18 -24.33 9.26
CA SER A 126 1.99 -25.37 8.24
C SER A 126 0.96 -26.38 8.71
N SER A 127 -0.29 -25.94 8.87
CA SER A 127 -1.45 -26.83 9.02
C SER A 127 -2.52 -26.43 8.00
N GLY A 128 -2.42 -27.01 6.79
CA GLY A 128 -3.40 -26.90 5.73
C GLY A 128 -2.86 -26.26 4.47
N SER A 129 -2.75 -27.06 3.41
CA SER A 129 -2.44 -26.63 2.04
C SER A 129 -3.54 -25.67 1.55
N MET A 130 -3.40 -24.37 1.80
CA MET A 130 -4.20 -23.35 1.14
C MET A 130 -3.65 -23.14 -0.27
N SER A 131 -4.10 -23.90 -1.25
CA SER A 131 -3.87 -23.58 -2.68
C SER A 131 -4.69 -22.36 -3.10
N CYS A 132 -4.44 -21.20 -2.50
CA CYS A 132 -5.08 -19.96 -2.89
C CYS A 132 -4.05 -18.95 -3.39
N ALA A 133 -4.35 -18.29 -4.50
CA ALA A 133 -3.63 -17.08 -4.90
C ALA A 133 -4.03 -15.98 -3.92
N CYS A 134 -3.32 -15.93 -2.80
CA CYS A 134 -3.60 -15.07 -1.67
C CYS A 134 -2.35 -14.35 -1.23
N LYS A 135 -2.53 -13.09 -0.83
CA LYS A 135 -1.43 -12.24 -0.38
C LYS A 135 -1.85 -11.51 0.89
N ARG A 136 -0.86 -11.13 1.68
CA ARG A 136 -1.02 -10.26 2.84
C ARG A 136 0.13 -9.28 2.89
N ILE A 137 -0.15 -8.06 3.31
CA ILE A 137 0.89 -7.10 3.67
C ILE A 137 0.59 -6.63 5.09
N ASP A 138 1.62 -6.61 5.93
CA ASP A 138 1.51 -6.19 7.31
C ASP A 138 1.93 -4.73 7.45
N PHE A 139 1.14 -3.96 8.19
CA PHE A 139 1.40 -2.58 8.59
C PHE A 139 1.42 -2.50 10.12
N ALA A 140 1.94 -1.40 10.65
CA ALA A 140 1.94 -1.20 12.11
C ALA A 140 0.52 -1.10 12.68
N GLY A 141 -0.39 -0.44 11.96
CA GLY A 141 -1.79 -0.23 12.36
C GLY A 141 -2.76 -1.30 11.86
N GLY A 142 -2.33 -2.24 11.03
CA GLY A 142 -3.24 -3.26 10.51
C GLY A 142 -2.65 -4.13 9.40
N ARG A 143 -3.52 -4.73 8.58
CA ARG A 143 -3.14 -5.64 7.49
C ARG A 143 -4.05 -5.45 6.29
N VAL A 144 -3.51 -5.58 5.09
CA VAL A 144 -4.33 -5.76 3.88
C VAL A 144 -4.20 -7.21 3.43
N TYR A 145 -5.35 -7.86 3.26
CA TYR A 145 -5.45 -9.21 2.72
C TYR A 145 -5.95 -9.14 1.30
N TRP A 146 -5.41 -9.97 0.41
CA TRP A 146 -5.90 -10.16 -0.93
C TRP A 146 -6.12 -11.63 -1.23
N LYS A 147 -7.22 -11.94 -1.90
CA LYS A 147 -7.51 -13.28 -2.43
C LYS A 147 -8.14 -13.16 -3.82
N GLN A 148 -7.68 -13.99 -4.75
CA GLN A 148 -8.29 -14.07 -6.08
C GLN A 148 -9.80 -14.35 -5.96
N GLY A 149 -10.61 -13.57 -6.69
CA GLY A 149 -12.07 -13.64 -6.65
C GLY A 149 -12.74 -12.78 -5.57
N ILE A 150 -12.01 -12.38 -4.51
CA ILE A 150 -12.55 -11.55 -3.40
C ILE A 150 -12.02 -10.12 -3.45
N GLY A 151 -10.80 -9.93 -3.95
CA GLY A 151 -10.13 -8.63 -3.96
C GLY A 151 -9.30 -8.37 -2.71
N ALA A 152 -8.93 -7.10 -2.49
CA ALA A 152 -8.09 -6.67 -1.38
C ALA A 152 -8.92 -5.90 -0.34
N HIS A 153 -8.73 -6.20 0.94
CA HIS A 153 -9.49 -5.58 2.03
C HIS A 153 -8.58 -5.29 3.24
N ALA A 154 -8.61 -4.05 3.72
CA ALA A 154 -7.87 -3.59 4.89
C ALA A 154 -8.60 -3.91 6.20
N LEU A 155 -7.87 -4.48 7.16
CA LEU A 155 -8.34 -4.69 8.53
C LEU A 155 -7.41 -3.96 9.51
N TRP A 156 -7.99 -3.30 10.51
CA TRP A 156 -7.28 -2.59 11.56
C TRP A 156 -8.02 -2.71 12.89
N GLY A 157 -7.38 -2.20 13.95
CA GLY A 157 -8.03 -1.97 15.24
C GLY A 157 -8.64 -3.21 15.90
N PRO A 158 -9.70 -3.03 16.71
CA PRO A 158 -10.37 -4.12 17.42
C PRO A 158 -10.90 -5.21 16.51
N VAL A 159 -11.40 -4.86 15.31
CA VAL A 159 -11.88 -5.84 14.32
C VAL A 159 -10.75 -6.79 13.90
N LEU A 160 -9.57 -6.26 13.59
CA LEU A 160 -8.41 -7.08 13.24
C LEU A 160 -8.00 -7.97 14.42
N THR A 161 -7.94 -7.43 15.64
CA THR A 161 -7.57 -8.18 16.84
C THR A 161 -8.50 -9.38 17.05
N THR A 162 -9.81 -9.18 16.99
CA THR A 162 -10.80 -10.25 17.13
C THR A 162 -10.70 -11.28 16.01
N TYR A 163 -10.52 -10.83 14.76
CA TYR A 163 -10.33 -11.72 13.63
C TYR A 163 -9.08 -12.60 13.77
N LEU A 164 -7.96 -12.04 14.23
CA LEU A 164 -6.74 -12.81 14.47
C LEU A 164 -6.90 -13.79 15.64
N GLY A 165 -7.62 -13.40 16.70
CA GLY A 165 -7.98 -14.30 17.80
C GLY A 165 -8.85 -15.49 17.36
N ALA A 166 -9.63 -15.32 16.29
CA ALA A 166 -10.42 -16.38 15.66
C ALA A 166 -9.64 -17.22 14.62
N GLY A 167 -8.31 -17.11 14.58
CA GLY A 167 -7.44 -17.86 13.65
C GLY A 167 -7.15 -17.14 12.33
N GLY A 168 -7.64 -15.91 12.15
CA GLY A 168 -7.40 -15.10 10.96
C GLY A 168 -7.89 -15.78 9.67
N ALA A 169 -7.14 -15.62 8.58
CA ALA A 169 -7.55 -16.10 7.25
C ALA A 169 -7.67 -17.63 7.16
N ALA A 170 -6.90 -18.35 7.98
CA ALA A 170 -6.99 -19.81 8.09
C ALA A 170 -8.08 -20.27 9.07
N GLY A 171 -8.65 -19.35 9.84
CA GLY A 171 -9.67 -19.60 10.84
C GLY A 171 -11.08 -19.79 10.27
N SER A 172 -12.07 -19.85 11.17
CA SER A 172 -13.46 -20.14 10.82
C SER A 172 -14.11 -19.08 9.92
N LEU A 173 -13.65 -17.83 9.99
CA LEU A 173 -14.19 -16.72 9.20
C LEU A 173 -13.70 -16.69 7.74
N GLY A 174 -12.51 -17.22 7.45
CA GLY A 174 -11.89 -17.09 6.12
C GLY A 174 -11.39 -15.67 5.82
N PHE A 175 -11.22 -15.32 4.54
CA PHE A 175 -10.71 -14.01 4.14
C PHE A 175 -11.74 -12.88 4.33
N PRO A 176 -11.30 -11.62 4.56
CA PRO A 176 -12.21 -10.48 4.55
C PRO A 176 -12.79 -10.26 3.14
N THR A 177 -14.07 -9.92 3.10
CA THR A 177 -14.81 -9.51 1.88
C THR A 177 -15.18 -8.02 1.91
N THR A 178 -14.97 -7.36 3.05
CA THR A 178 -14.96 -5.91 3.18
C THR A 178 -13.74 -5.48 3.98
N ARG A 179 -13.31 -4.25 3.78
CA ARG A 179 -12.49 -3.53 4.76
C ARG A 179 -13.26 -3.30 6.06
N VAL A 180 -12.59 -2.77 7.09
CA VAL A 180 -13.30 -2.29 8.29
C VAL A 180 -14.19 -1.11 7.93
N LEU A 181 -15.44 -1.17 8.35
CA LEU A 181 -16.49 -0.21 8.07
C LEU A 181 -17.06 0.34 9.38
N PRO A 182 -17.39 1.64 9.44
CA PRO A 182 -18.12 2.20 10.57
C PRO A 182 -19.53 1.61 10.67
N ARG A 183 -20.07 1.56 11.88
CA ARG A 183 -21.46 1.16 12.15
C ARG A 183 -22.35 2.37 12.45
N VAL A 184 -23.60 2.24 12.05
CA VAL A 184 -24.67 3.12 12.56
C VAL A 184 -24.82 2.85 14.05
N GLY A 185 -24.82 3.91 14.87
CA GLY A 185 -24.77 3.80 16.33
C GLY A 185 -23.36 3.68 16.93
N GLY A 186 -22.32 3.74 16.10
CA GLY A 186 -20.92 3.76 16.56
C GLY A 186 -20.25 2.39 16.58
N GLY A 187 -18.92 2.43 16.61
CA GLY A 187 -18.07 1.25 16.48
C GLY A 187 -17.85 0.83 15.03
N GLU A 188 -17.34 -0.38 14.85
CA GLU A 188 -16.76 -0.87 13.60
C GLU A 188 -17.24 -2.30 13.30
N ARG A 189 -17.17 -2.70 12.03
CA ARG A 189 -17.42 -4.08 11.59
C ARG A 189 -16.59 -4.43 10.37
N ALA A 190 -16.40 -5.72 10.11
CA ALA A 190 -15.99 -6.22 8.80
C ALA A 190 -16.74 -7.52 8.49
N VAL A 191 -16.91 -7.80 7.20
CA VAL A 191 -17.50 -9.04 6.69
C VAL A 191 -16.39 -9.92 6.11
N PHE A 192 -16.56 -11.22 6.26
CA PHE A 192 -15.64 -12.27 5.85
C PHE A 192 -16.41 -13.33 5.05
N GLU A 193 -15.68 -14.25 4.43
CA GLU A 193 -16.27 -15.33 3.64
C GLU A 193 -17.35 -16.13 4.38
N ARG A 194 -17.19 -16.33 5.70
CA ARG A 194 -18.05 -17.18 6.52
C ARG A 194 -18.53 -16.51 7.81
N GLY A 195 -18.71 -15.19 7.79
CA GLY A 195 -19.27 -14.47 8.92
C GLY A 195 -18.90 -13.00 8.94
N ARG A 196 -19.06 -12.37 10.10
CA ARG A 196 -18.69 -10.99 10.36
C ARG A 196 -18.08 -10.82 11.73
N VAL A 197 -17.28 -9.78 11.89
CA VAL A 197 -16.87 -9.28 13.20
C VAL A 197 -17.59 -7.95 13.43
N VAL A 198 -18.18 -7.80 14.61
CA VAL A 198 -18.90 -6.60 15.02
C VAL A 198 -18.31 -6.09 16.31
N CYS A 199 -17.89 -4.83 16.33
CA CYS A 199 -17.32 -4.14 17.48
C CYS A 199 -18.19 -2.91 17.80
N PRO A 200 -19.17 -3.00 18.73
CA PRO A 200 -19.95 -1.84 19.14
C PRO A 200 -19.09 -0.83 19.93
N ALA A 201 -19.55 0.42 19.98
CA ALA A 201 -18.85 1.45 20.74
C ALA A 201 -18.91 1.14 22.25
N GLY A 202 -17.76 1.03 22.91
CA GLY A 202 -17.67 0.76 24.35
C GLY A 202 -17.95 -0.68 24.76
N GLU A 203 -18.15 -1.60 23.81
CA GLU A 203 -18.44 -3.01 24.06
C GLU A 203 -17.40 -3.91 23.40
N PRO A 204 -17.19 -5.15 23.93
CA PRO A 204 -16.29 -6.10 23.30
C PRO A 204 -16.77 -6.51 21.91
N CYS A 205 -15.81 -6.70 21.01
CA CYS A 205 -16.08 -7.25 19.69
C CYS A 205 -16.54 -8.70 19.75
N ALA A 206 -17.43 -9.09 18.85
CA ALA A 206 -17.91 -10.46 18.71
C ALA A 206 -17.75 -10.98 17.27
N VAL A 207 -17.42 -12.26 17.15
CA VAL A 207 -17.52 -13.02 15.91
C VAL A 207 -18.97 -13.48 15.77
N VAL A 208 -19.57 -13.19 14.62
CA VAL A 208 -20.91 -13.65 14.27
C VAL A 208 -20.82 -14.51 13.01
N PRO A 209 -20.93 -15.84 13.12
CA PRO A 209 -20.94 -16.75 11.98
C PRO A 209 -22.08 -16.43 10.99
N SER A 210 -21.87 -16.79 9.72
CA SER A 210 -22.90 -16.76 8.68
C SER A 210 -23.83 -17.97 8.76
#